data_AF-A0A6M1LVF2-F1
#
_entry.id   AF-A0A6M1LVF2-F1
#
_cell.length_a   1.000
_cell.length_b   1.000
_cell.length_c   1.000
_cell.angle_alpha   90.00
_cell.angle_beta   90.00
_cell.angle_gamma   90.00
#
_symmetry.space_group_name_H-M   'P 1'
#
loop_
_entity.id
_entity.type
_entity.pdbx_description
1 polymer ?
#
loop_
_entity_poly.entity_id
_entity_poly.type
_entity_poly.pdbx_seq_one_letter_code
_entity_poly.pdbx_strand_id
1 'polypeptide(L)'
;RTGRALRVPRARTRGRGKSFITPEILISERPVEVEDRAVPGHWEGDLIIGLNRSAIGTLVERTTRFTMLLHLPPMEGHGTGPREKNGPALAGHGAEAVRDAITGTITTLPEQLRRSLTWDQGAEMAQHARLRIDTSLQV
;
A
#
# COMPACT_ATOMS: atom_id res chain seq x y z
N ARG A 1 -2.39 -12.34 32.95
CA ARG A 1 -2.02 -12.68 31.55
C ARG A 1 -2.74 -13.97 31.18
N THR A 2 -3.54 -13.98 30.12
CA THR A 2 -4.24 -15.19 29.65
C THR A 2 -3.22 -16.09 28.93
N GLY A 3 -2.91 -17.26 29.50
CA GLY A 3 -1.84 -18.17 29.07
C GLY A 3 -2.04 -18.85 27.72
N ARG A 4 -2.17 -18.08 26.64
CA ARG A 4 -2.30 -18.61 25.27
C ARG A 4 -0.94 -18.62 24.59
N ALA A 5 -0.53 -19.80 24.13
CA ALA A 5 0.70 -20.02 23.37
C ALA A 5 0.62 -19.50 21.92
N LEU A 6 -0.60 -19.29 21.38
CA LEU A 6 -0.82 -18.83 20.01
C LEU A 6 -1.85 -17.70 19.95
N ARG A 7 -1.61 -16.75 19.04
CA ARG A 7 -2.51 -15.64 18.77
C ARG A 7 -3.76 -16.17 18.08
N VAL A 8 -4.93 -16.00 18.72
CA VAL A 8 -6.21 -16.35 18.12
C VAL A 8 -6.55 -15.33 17.03
N PRO A 9 -6.81 -15.75 15.78
CA PRO A 9 -7.27 -14.84 14.74
C PRO A 9 -8.60 -14.20 15.16
N ARG A 10 -8.73 -12.87 14.99
CA ARG A 10 -10.02 -12.19 15.21
C ARG A 10 -11.07 -12.80 14.29
N ALA A 11 -12.32 -12.90 14.74
CA ALA A 11 -13.42 -13.51 13.99
C ALA A 11 -13.61 -12.98 12.54
N ARG A 12 -13.10 -11.78 12.22
CA ARG A 12 -13.05 -11.21 10.86
C ARG A 12 -12.15 -11.97 9.87
N THR A 13 -11.27 -12.86 10.31
CA THR A 13 -10.35 -13.61 9.42
C THR A 13 -11.05 -14.76 8.66
N ARG A 14 -12.35 -15.03 8.90
CA ARG A 14 -13.11 -16.07 8.17
C ARG A 14 -13.66 -15.61 6.80
N GLY A 15 -13.37 -14.37 6.38
CA GLY A 15 -13.74 -13.88 5.05
C GLY A 15 -12.82 -14.45 3.98
N ARG A 16 -13.41 -14.94 2.88
CA ARG A 16 -12.79 -15.48 1.66
C ARG A 16 -11.47 -14.78 1.29
N GLY A 17 -10.50 -15.59 0.84
CA GLY A 17 -9.14 -15.19 0.49
C GLY A 17 -9.08 -13.93 -0.36
N LYS A 18 -8.01 -13.14 -0.15
CA LYS A 18 -7.68 -11.96 -0.96
C LYS A 18 -7.82 -12.35 -2.43
N SER A 19 -8.65 -11.64 -3.18
CA SER A 19 -8.66 -11.76 -4.64
C SER A 19 -7.34 -11.15 -5.11
N PHE A 20 -6.35 -12.01 -5.38
CA PHE A 20 -5.08 -11.58 -5.93
C PHE A 20 -5.36 -10.87 -7.26
N ILE A 21 -4.96 -9.60 -7.34
CA ILE A 21 -5.06 -8.81 -8.56
C ILE A 21 -3.78 -9.11 -9.34
N THR A 22 -3.96 -9.86 -10.44
CA THR A 22 -3.05 -10.04 -11.59
C THR A 22 -1.70 -10.74 -11.36
N PRO A 23 -1.07 -11.29 -12.42
CA PRO A 23 0.17 -12.03 -12.30
C PRO A 23 1.36 -11.06 -12.35
N GLU A 24 2.06 -10.85 -11.22
CA GLU A 24 3.32 -10.09 -11.20
C GLU A 24 4.36 -10.71 -10.24
N ILE A 25 5.61 -10.36 -10.55
CA ILE A 25 6.92 -10.86 -10.08
C ILE A 25 6.87 -11.49 -8.70
N LEU A 26 7.10 -12.81 -8.65
CA LEU A 26 7.20 -13.57 -7.40
C LEU A 26 8.34 -13.00 -6.54
N ILE A 27 8.28 -13.16 -5.21
CA ILE A 27 9.38 -12.72 -4.31
C ILE A 27 10.73 -13.31 -4.76
N SER A 28 10.71 -14.52 -5.32
CA SER A 28 11.87 -15.22 -5.90
C SER A 28 12.45 -14.56 -7.15
N GLU A 29 11.72 -13.67 -7.80
CA GLU A 29 12.12 -12.98 -9.03
C GLU A 29 12.57 -11.53 -8.75
N ARG A 30 12.67 -11.13 -7.47
CA ARG A 30 13.22 -9.82 -7.09
C ARG A 30 14.73 -9.76 -7.38
N PRO A 31 15.25 -8.66 -7.96
CA PRO A 31 16.69 -8.48 -8.13
C PRO A 31 17.43 -8.57 -6.78
N VAL A 32 18.63 -9.15 -6.77
CA VAL A 32 19.46 -9.34 -5.56
C VAL A 32 19.71 -8.01 -4.82
N GLU A 33 19.85 -6.91 -5.55
CA GLU A 33 20.05 -5.56 -5.00
C GLU A 33 18.94 -5.14 -4.02
N VAL A 34 17.73 -5.69 -4.21
CA VAL A 34 16.57 -5.49 -3.34
C VAL A 34 16.71 -6.33 -2.06
N GLU A 35 17.29 -7.52 -2.10
CA GLU A 35 17.44 -8.37 -0.90
C GLU A 35 18.47 -7.81 0.09
N ASP A 36 19.60 -7.31 -0.42
CA ASP A 36 20.73 -6.86 0.40
C ASP A 36 20.50 -5.50 1.08
N ARG A 37 19.46 -4.76 0.69
CA ARG A 37 19.08 -3.44 1.25
C ARG A 37 20.28 -2.46 1.31
N ALA A 38 21.19 -2.57 0.36
CA ALA A 38 22.45 -1.84 0.37
C ALA A 38 22.40 -0.55 -0.47
N VAL A 39 21.38 -0.39 -1.30
CA VAL A 39 21.23 0.71 -2.26
C VAL A 39 19.98 1.52 -1.94
N PRO A 40 20.10 2.85 -1.72
CA PRO A 40 18.95 3.72 -1.53
C PRO A 40 18.02 3.75 -2.74
N GLY A 41 16.73 3.95 -2.48
CA GLY A 41 15.70 4.15 -3.50
C GLY A 41 14.79 2.95 -3.75
N HIS A 42 14.94 1.90 -2.95
CA HIS A 42 13.99 0.79 -2.86
C HIS A 42 13.06 1.01 -1.67
N TRP A 43 11.76 1.03 -1.92
CA TRP A 43 10.73 1.38 -0.94
C TRP A 43 9.88 0.18 -0.58
N GLU A 44 9.47 0.13 0.68
CA GLU A 44 8.45 -0.77 1.20
C GLU A 44 7.25 0.06 1.59
N GLY A 45 6.09 -0.29 1.04
CA GLY A 45 4.84 0.39 1.28
C GLY A 45 3.85 -0.47 2.06
N ASP A 46 3.14 0.15 2.99
CA ASP A 46 2.10 -0.49 3.80
C ASP A 46 0.96 0.49 4.09
N LEU A 47 -0.23 -0.07 4.34
CA LEU A 47 -1.45 0.67 4.64
C LEU A 47 -1.88 0.44 6.09
N ILE A 48 -1.83 1.51 6.89
CA ILE A 48 -2.33 1.46 8.27
C ILE A 48 -3.77 1.97 8.28
N ILE A 49 -4.70 1.09 8.67
CA ILE A 49 -6.12 1.42 8.85
C ILE A 49 -6.42 1.73 10.32
N GLY A 50 -6.93 2.93 10.56
CA GLY A 50 -7.35 3.41 11.87
C GLY A 50 -8.84 3.24 12.16
N LEU A 51 -9.29 3.88 13.24
CA LEU A 51 -10.71 3.96 13.60
C LEU A 51 -11.48 4.76 12.54
N ASN A 52 -12.79 4.54 12.45
CA ASN A 52 -13.67 5.23 11.49
C ASN A 52 -13.21 5.11 10.02
N ARG A 53 -12.45 4.06 9.69
CA ARG A 53 -11.88 3.82 8.36
C ARG A 53 -10.92 4.91 7.88
N SER A 54 -10.35 5.69 8.80
CA SER A 54 -9.20 6.52 8.46
C SER A 54 -8.05 5.63 7.99
N ALA A 55 -7.20 6.15 7.13
CA ALA A 55 -6.02 5.43 6.67
C ALA A 55 -4.81 6.35 6.58
N ILE A 56 -3.64 5.76 6.68
CA ILE A 56 -2.37 6.41 6.33
C ILE A 56 -1.54 5.39 5.56
N GLY A 57 -1.05 5.80 4.40
CA GLY A 57 -0.06 5.01 3.67
C GLY A 57 1.32 5.30 4.24
N THR A 58 2.20 4.31 4.21
CA THR A 58 3.60 4.47 4.62
C THR A 58 4.49 4.08 3.47
N LEU A 59 5.57 4.84 3.26
CA LEU A 59 6.65 4.50 2.33
C LEU A 59 7.96 4.52 3.12
N VAL A 60 8.59 3.37 3.27
CA VAL A 60 9.83 3.20 4.03
C VAL A 60 10.96 2.83 3.09
N GLU A 61 12.00 3.67 3.01
CA GLU A 61 13.20 3.39 2.23
C GLU A 61 14.01 2.29 2.93
N ARG A 62 14.35 1.22 2.20
CA ARG A 62 14.81 -0.04 2.80
C ARG A 62 16.24 0.01 3.36
N THR A 63 17.06 0.97 2.92
CA THR A 63 18.45 1.15 3.38
C THR A 63 18.52 2.04 4.61
N THR A 64 18.04 3.28 4.49
CA THR A 64 18.11 4.37 5.47
C THR A 64 16.97 4.36 6.48
N ARG A 65 15.87 3.63 6.21
CA ARG A 65 14.60 3.68 6.97
C ARG A 65 13.92 5.03 6.97
N PHE A 66 14.32 5.92 6.06
CA PHE A 66 13.60 7.17 5.85
C PHE A 66 12.15 6.86 5.50
N THR A 67 11.23 7.48 6.24
CA THR A 67 9.80 7.16 6.19
C THR A 67 9.03 8.37 5.73
N MET A 68 8.22 8.19 4.69
CA MET A 68 7.25 9.18 4.22
C MET A 68 5.85 8.67 4.55
N LEU A 69 4.98 9.58 5.01
CA LEU A 69 3.61 9.29 5.33
C LEU A 69 2.70 9.85 4.23
N LEU A 70 1.81 9.00 3.73
CA LEU A 70 0.83 9.35 2.71
C LEU A 70 -0.49 9.73 3.39
N HIS A 71 -0.87 10.99 3.23
CA HIS A 71 -2.15 11.47 3.73
C HIS A 71 -3.29 10.96 2.84
N LEU A 72 -4.21 10.18 3.43
CA LEU A 72 -5.33 9.53 2.73
C LEU A 72 -6.67 9.99 3.34
N PRO A 73 -7.10 11.24 3.07
CA PRO A 73 -8.35 11.77 3.62
C PRO A 73 -9.57 11.11 2.97
N PRO A 74 -10.70 10.99 3.68
CA PRO A 74 -11.97 10.61 3.07
C PRO A 74 -12.33 11.55 1.91
N MET A 75 -12.89 10.98 0.85
CA MET A 75 -13.34 11.71 -0.33
C MET A 75 -14.73 12.31 -0.09
N GLU A 76 -15.13 13.24 -0.97
CA GLU A 76 -16.45 13.85 -0.94
C GLU A 76 -17.56 12.77 -0.97
N GLY A 77 -18.60 12.97 -0.15
CA GLY A 77 -19.69 12.00 0.00
C GLY A 77 -19.40 10.85 0.98
N HIS A 78 -18.21 10.78 1.58
CA HIS A 78 -17.96 9.80 2.64
C HIS A 78 -18.82 10.10 3.89
N GLY A 79 -19.65 9.14 4.29
CA GLY A 79 -20.47 9.23 5.50
C GLY A 79 -21.77 10.04 5.36
N THR A 80 -22.09 10.54 4.16
CA THR A 80 -23.34 11.28 3.89
C THR A 80 -24.56 10.39 3.68
N GLY A 81 -24.38 9.06 3.62
CA GLY A 81 -25.46 8.10 3.42
C GLY A 81 -25.08 6.66 3.73
N PRO A 82 -26.03 5.72 3.60
CA PRO A 82 -25.78 4.30 3.79
C PRO A 82 -24.77 3.79 2.75
N ARG A 83 -23.89 2.88 3.19
CA ARG A 83 -22.84 2.34 2.33
C ARG A 83 -23.41 1.40 1.29
N GLU A 84 -23.17 1.71 0.02
CA GLU A 84 -23.45 0.80 -1.09
C GLU A 84 -22.38 -0.30 -1.18
N LYS A 85 -22.83 -1.55 -1.42
CA LYS A 85 -21.91 -2.66 -1.65
C LYS A 85 -21.34 -2.54 -3.06
N ASN A 86 -20.00 -2.61 -3.17
CA ASN A 86 -19.26 -2.37 -4.43
C ASN A 86 -19.42 -0.94 -5.00
N GLY A 87 -19.92 0.00 -4.19
CA GLY A 87 -19.92 1.42 -4.53
C GLY A 87 -18.50 2.03 -4.46
N PRO A 88 -18.38 3.33 -4.76
CA PRO A 88 -17.10 4.02 -4.81
C PRO A 88 -16.34 3.95 -3.49
N ALA A 89 -15.01 3.88 -3.58
CA ALA A 89 -14.11 3.76 -2.45
C ALA A 89 -13.84 5.11 -1.76
N LEU A 90 -14.88 5.73 -1.20
CA LEU A 90 -14.83 7.10 -0.66
C LEU A 90 -14.08 7.24 0.67
N ALA A 91 -13.63 6.15 1.29
CA ALA A 91 -12.92 6.18 2.57
C ALA A 91 -11.48 6.73 2.47
N GLY A 92 -11.01 7.12 1.28
CA GLY A 92 -9.68 7.71 1.07
C GLY A 92 -8.56 6.69 0.87
N HIS A 93 -8.83 5.40 1.04
CA HIS A 93 -7.84 4.32 0.91
C HIS A 93 -8.19 3.33 -0.22
N GLY A 94 -8.98 3.79 -1.20
CA GLY A 94 -9.20 3.08 -2.46
C GLY A 94 -7.98 3.15 -3.37
N ALA A 95 -7.94 2.32 -4.41
CA ALA A 95 -6.77 2.22 -5.28
C ALA A 95 -6.37 3.52 -5.98
N GLU A 96 -7.36 4.34 -6.36
CA GLU A 96 -7.12 5.66 -6.95
C GLU A 96 -6.46 6.61 -5.96
N ALA A 97 -7.03 6.75 -4.76
CA ALA A 97 -6.50 7.65 -3.74
C ALA A 97 -5.10 7.24 -3.28
N VAL A 98 -4.84 5.92 -3.16
CA VAL A 98 -3.51 5.40 -2.80
C VAL A 98 -2.51 5.65 -3.92
N ARG A 99 -2.87 5.38 -5.18
CA ARG A 99 -2.03 5.70 -6.35
C ARG A 99 -1.67 7.19 -6.35
N ASP A 100 -2.66 8.07 -6.25
CA ASP A 100 -2.43 9.52 -6.35
C ASP A 100 -1.55 10.02 -5.21
N ALA A 101 -1.74 9.52 -3.99
CA ALA A 101 -0.90 9.86 -2.85
C ALA A 101 0.54 9.37 -3.02
N ILE A 102 0.75 8.14 -3.52
CA ILE A 102 2.09 7.62 -3.82
C ILE A 102 2.72 8.49 -4.92
N THR A 103 2.04 8.71 -6.04
CA THR A 103 2.55 9.51 -7.16
C THR A 103 2.94 10.91 -6.72
N GLY A 104 2.05 11.62 -6.02
CA GLY A 104 2.30 12.98 -5.53
C GLY A 104 3.46 13.06 -4.53
N THR A 105 3.73 11.98 -3.80
CA THR A 105 4.81 11.95 -2.79
C THR A 105 6.13 11.48 -3.39
N ILE A 106 6.15 10.39 -4.16
CA ILE A 106 7.39 9.79 -4.65
C ILE A 106 8.04 10.66 -5.72
N THR A 107 7.24 11.36 -6.55
CA THR A 107 7.75 12.21 -7.63
C THR A 107 8.48 13.46 -7.14
N THR A 108 8.36 13.81 -5.85
CA THR A 108 9.17 14.89 -5.26
C THR A 108 10.62 14.46 -5.00
N LEU A 109 10.91 13.16 -5.07
CA LEU A 109 12.24 12.63 -4.85
C LEU A 109 13.08 12.65 -6.14
N PRO A 110 14.41 12.83 -6.03
CA PRO A 110 15.33 12.60 -7.14
C PRO A 110 15.11 11.22 -7.76
N GLU A 111 15.27 11.12 -9.07
CA GLU A 111 15.07 9.88 -9.83
C GLU A 111 15.91 8.71 -9.28
N GLN A 112 17.11 9.00 -8.79
CA GLN A 112 18.01 8.02 -8.20
C GLN A 112 17.43 7.32 -6.96
N LEU A 113 16.48 7.98 -6.28
CA LEU A 113 15.75 7.44 -5.12
C LEU A 113 14.40 6.82 -5.49
N ARG A 114 14.02 6.77 -6.77
CA ARG A 114 12.76 6.19 -7.25
C ARG A 114 13.00 4.90 -8.04
N ARG A 115 13.62 3.90 -7.40
CA ARG A 115 13.99 2.65 -8.10
C ARG A 115 12.84 1.65 -8.11
N SER A 116 12.41 1.20 -6.93
CA SER A 116 11.29 0.27 -6.83
C SER A 116 10.45 0.50 -5.59
N LEU A 117 9.20 0.04 -5.65
CA LEU A 117 8.25 0.03 -4.55
C LEU A 117 7.69 -1.38 -4.40
N THR A 118 7.76 -1.92 -3.20
CA THR A 118 7.10 -3.18 -2.86
C THR A 118 5.90 -2.89 -1.98
N TRP A 119 4.73 -3.44 -2.32
CA TRP A 119 3.49 -3.32 -1.53
C TRP A 119 2.82 -4.70 -1.45
N ASP A 120 2.00 -4.93 -0.43
CA ASP A 120 1.18 -6.14 -0.40
C ASP A 120 0.12 -6.13 -1.52
N GLN A 121 -0.40 -7.29 -1.92
CA GLN A 121 -1.43 -7.36 -2.98
C GLN A 121 -2.84 -7.05 -2.45
N GLY A 122 -2.97 -6.01 -1.63
CA GLY A 122 -4.25 -5.50 -1.19
C GLY A 122 -5.06 -4.87 -2.34
N ALA A 123 -6.36 -4.67 -2.11
CA ALA A 123 -7.25 -4.08 -3.12
C ALA A 123 -6.92 -2.61 -3.42
N GLU A 124 -6.21 -1.95 -2.51
CA GLU A 124 -5.62 -0.63 -2.67
C GLU A 124 -4.53 -0.58 -3.75
N MET A 125 -3.94 -1.72 -4.14
CA MET A 125 -2.95 -1.79 -5.22
C MET A 125 -3.54 -2.24 -6.56
N ALA A 126 -4.87 -2.19 -6.72
CA ALA A 126 -5.54 -2.55 -7.97
C ALA A 126 -5.07 -1.72 -9.19
N GLN A 127 -4.50 -0.54 -8.96
CA GLN A 127 -4.00 0.36 -10.01
C GLN A 127 -2.46 0.40 -10.11
N HIS A 128 -1.74 -0.62 -9.62
CA HIS A 128 -0.27 -0.71 -9.70
C HIS A 128 0.29 -0.50 -11.11
N ALA A 129 -0.37 -1.04 -12.14
CA ALA A 129 0.05 -0.84 -13.53
C ALA A 129 0.04 0.63 -13.94
N ARG A 130 -0.95 1.40 -13.47
CA ARG A 130 -1.03 2.85 -13.70
C ARG A 130 -0.01 3.60 -12.85
N LEU A 131 0.18 3.18 -11.59
CA LEU A 131 1.20 3.73 -10.70
C LEU A 131 2.60 3.64 -11.32
N ARG A 132 2.95 2.48 -11.89
CA ARG A 132 4.22 2.25 -12.59
C ARG A 132 4.42 3.23 -13.75
N ILE A 133 3.37 3.50 -14.53
CA ILE A 133 3.42 4.47 -15.64
C ILE A 133 3.61 5.90 -15.12
N ASP A 134 2.84 6.29 -14.09
CA ASP A 134 2.82 7.68 -13.61
C ASP A 134 4.09 8.05 -12.81
N THR A 135 4.80 7.07 -12.25
CA THR A 135 5.96 7.30 -11.36
C THR A 135 7.31 6.83 -11.91
N SER A 136 7.29 6.04 -12.99
CA SER A 136 8.43 5.25 -13.49
C SER A 136 9.01 4.26 -12.48
N LEU A 137 8.32 3.98 -11.36
CA LEU A 137 8.75 3.00 -10.38
C LEU A 137 8.57 1.58 -10.91
N GLN A 138 9.52 0.71 -10.59
CA GLN A 138 9.25 -0.73 -10.61
C GLN A 138 8.37 -1.06 -9.40
N VAL A 139 7.11 -1.43 -9.65
CA VAL A 139 6.14 -1.87 -8.63
C VAL A 139 6.01 -3.40 -8.67
#